data_AF-A0A9W7IMQ8-F1
#
_entry.id   AF-A0A9W7IMQ8-F1
#
_cell.length_a   1.000
_cell.length_b   1.000
_cell.length_c   1.000
_cell.angle_alpha   90.00
_cell.angle_beta   90.00
_cell.angle_gamma   90.00
#
_symmetry.space_group_name_H-M   'P 1'
#
loop_
_entity.id
_entity.type
_entity.pdbx_description
1 polymer ?
#
loop_
_entity_poly.entity_id
_entity_poly.type
_entity_poly.pdbx_seq_one_letter_code
_entity_poly.pdbx_strand_id
1 'polypeptide(L)'
;MKLSGCNLPRIMVVVFVMLSINSTSAVTKFNVLNFGAKSNGRTDSNDAFLKAWNAACGSADSSFIYVPKGRYLVGSLEFKGKCRSPEIIIRIGGTIVAPLDYGVLGKSGNWFSFEGVTEVSITGAGAFDAKGPSLWACKASNSNSCSFGATILFFFSFL
;
A
#
# COMPACT_ATOMS: atom_id res chain seq x y z
N MET A 1 -31.47 35.69 68.84
CA MET A 1 -30.10 35.41 68.35
C MET A 1 -29.86 36.13 67.02
N LYS A 2 -28.60 36.43 66.68
CA LYS A 2 -28.13 37.25 65.53
C LYS A 2 -26.61 37.07 65.44
N LEU A 3 -25.92 37.02 64.29
CA LEU A 3 -26.35 36.97 62.88
C LEU A 3 -26.78 35.51 62.51
N SER A 4 -26.57 34.84 61.37
CA SER A 4 -25.88 35.06 60.07
C SER A 4 -26.50 34.11 59.01
N GLY A 5 -26.22 34.20 57.70
CA GLY A 5 -25.30 35.09 56.98
C GLY A 5 -24.21 34.36 56.15
N CYS A 6 -24.56 33.35 55.34
CA CYS A 6 -23.61 32.61 54.50
C CYS A 6 -23.80 32.90 52.99
N ASN A 7 -23.10 33.92 52.48
CA ASN A 7 -22.67 33.91 51.09
C ASN A 7 -21.47 32.95 50.97
N LEU A 8 -21.44 32.10 49.94
CA LEU A 8 -20.22 31.42 49.52
C LEU A 8 -20.02 31.62 48.01
N PRO A 9 -18.90 32.20 47.56
CA PRO A 9 -18.77 32.71 46.20
C PRO A 9 -18.24 31.65 45.22
N ARG A 10 -18.43 31.92 43.92
CA ARG A 10 -17.74 31.25 42.81
C ARG A 10 -17.69 29.72 42.95
N ILE A 11 -18.82 29.07 42.68
CA ILE A 11 -18.75 27.77 42.00
C ILE A 11 -18.00 28.03 40.70
N MET A 12 -16.73 27.62 40.67
CA MET A 12 -15.95 27.54 39.44
C MET A 12 -16.57 26.41 38.64
N VAL A 13 -17.62 26.73 37.88
CA VAL A 13 -18.17 25.83 36.87
C VAL A 13 -17.09 25.68 35.82
N VAL A 14 -16.21 24.71 36.04
CA VAL A 14 -15.38 24.14 34.99
C VAL A 14 -16.38 23.48 34.05
N VAL A 15 -16.87 24.27 33.11
CA VAL A 15 -17.49 23.74 31.92
C VAL A 15 -16.37 22.97 31.23
N PHE A 16 -16.30 21.67 31.52
CA PHE A 16 -15.68 20.70 30.63
C PHE A 16 -16.51 20.73 29.35
N VAL A 17 -16.30 21.79 28.56
CA VAL A 17 -16.49 21.75 27.13
C VAL A 17 -15.53 20.65 26.70
N MET A 18 -16.07 19.45 26.55
CA MET A 18 -15.45 18.40 25.76
C MET A 18 -15.37 18.95 24.35
N LEU A 19 -14.35 19.78 24.12
CA LEU A 19 -13.89 20.22 22.82
C LEU A 19 -13.64 18.93 22.06
N SER A 20 -14.64 18.50 21.30
CA SER A 20 -14.61 17.26 20.57
C SER A 20 -13.51 17.44 19.54
N ILE A 21 -12.33 16.91 19.85
CA ILE A 21 -11.17 17.00 18.97
C ILE A 21 -11.52 16.10 17.79
N ASN A 22 -12.18 16.71 16.81
CA ASN A 22 -12.51 16.10 15.54
C ASN A 22 -11.22 15.93 14.77
N SER A 23 -10.43 14.95 15.19
CA SER A 23 -9.20 14.48 14.56
C SER A 23 -9.55 13.95 13.18
N THR A 24 -9.67 14.88 12.23
CA THR A 24 -9.88 14.61 10.82
C THR A 24 -8.58 14.06 10.27
N SER A 25 -8.38 12.75 10.42
CA SER A 25 -7.26 12.03 9.83
C SER A 25 -7.20 12.33 8.33
N ALA A 26 -6.21 13.13 7.93
CA ALA A 26 -5.97 13.38 6.53
C ALA A 26 -5.58 12.06 5.83
N VAL A 27 -5.94 11.94 4.56
CA VAL A 27 -5.58 10.78 3.74
C VAL A 27 -4.97 11.26 2.43
N THR A 28 -3.65 11.14 2.31
CA THR A 28 -2.90 11.64 1.16
C THR A 28 -2.91 10.62 0.02
N LYS A 29 -3.26 11.08 -1.19
CA LYS A 29 -3.61 10.21 -2.33
C LYS A 29 -2.55 10.25 -3.43
N PHE A 30 -1.93 9.11 -3.68
CA PHE A 30 -0.82 8.92 -4.61
C PHE A 30 -1.27 8.09 -5.82
N ASN A 31 -1.67 8.75 -6.91
CA ASN A 31 -2.03 8.07 -8.15
C ASN A 31 -0.76 7.69 -8.94
N VAL A 32 -0.56 6.41 -9.27
CA VAL A 32 0.63 5.94 -9.99
C VAL A 32 0.84 6.61 -11.36
N LEU A 33 -0.22 7.11 -12.01
CA LEU A 33 -0.11 7.89 -13.24
C LEU A 33 0.66 9.20 -13.04
N ASN A 34 0.53 9.85 -11.88
CA ASN A 34 1.26 11.08 -11.55
C ASN A 34 2.77 10.83 -11.39
N PHE A 35 3.16 9.59 -11.13
CA PHE A 35 4.55 9.13 -11.07
C PHE A 35 5.05 8.54 -12.41
N GLY A 36 4.25 8.63 -13.47
CA GLY A 36 4.64 8.30 -14.84
C GLY A 36 4.12 6.97 -15.37
N ALA A 37 3.43 6.15 -14.55
CA ALA A 37 2.98 4.80 -14.92
C ALA A 37 2.15 4.77 -16.21
N LYS A 38 2.28 3.69 -16.99
CA LYS A 38 1.62 3.54 -18.30
C LYS A 38 0.59 2.41 -18.27
N SER A 39 -0.66 2.78 -18.51
CA SER A 39 -1.84 1.91 -18.47
C SER A 39 -2.04 1.01 -19.72
N ASN A 40 -1.00 0.86 -20.55
CA ASN A 40 -1.05 0.16 -21.85
C ASN A 40 -0.68 -1.34 -21.81
N GLY A 41 -0.24 -1.86 -20.66
CA GLY A 41 0.17 -3.25 -20.47
C GLY A 41 1.41 -3.69 -21.26
N ARG A 42 2.23 -2.73 -21.72
CA ARG A 42 3.42 -2.97 -22.56
C ARG A 42 4.66 -2.18 -22.12
N THR A 43 4.47 -0.96 -21.64
CA THR A 43 5.57 -0.13 -21.12
C THR A 43 5.73 -0.41 -19.63
N ASP A 44 6.97 -0.68 -19.21
CA ASP A 44 7.29 -0.86 -17.80
C ASP A 44 6.82 0.33 -16.94
N SER A 45 6.36 0.03 -15.73
CA SER A 45 5.91 1.02 -14.75
C SER A 45 6.54 0.82 -13.36
N ASN A 46 7.62 0.05 -13.23
CA ASN A 46 8.23 -0.28 -11.94
C ASN A 46 8.65 0.98 -11.17
N ASP A 47 9.41 1.84 -11.82
CA ASP A 47 9.88 3.12 -11.26
C ASP A 47 8.72 4.00 -10.78
N ALA A 48 7.59 4.03 -11.51
CA ALA A 48 6.41 4.80 -11.11
C ALA A 48 5.70 4.20 -9.88
N PHE A 49 5.67 2.87 -9.75
CA PHE A 49 5.14 2.19 -8.56
C PHE A 49 6.06 2.39 -7.34
N LEU A 50 7.39 2.29 -7.51
CA LEU A 50 8.37 2.57 -6.45
C LEU A 50 8.32 4.04 -5.99
N LYS A 51 8.18 5.00 -6.91
CA LYS A 51 8.03 6.42 -6.57
C LYS A 51 6.72 6.71 -5.84
N ALA A 52 5.61 6.09 -6.26
CA ALA A 52 4.33 6.19 -5.55
C ALA A 52 4.41 5.57 -4.14
N TRP A 53 5.10 4.43 -3.99
CA TRP A 53 5.38 3.83 -2.69
C TRP A 53 6.22 4.73 -1.79
N ASN A 54 7.35 5.24 -2.28
CA ASN A 54 8.24 6.08 -1.48
C ASN A 54 7.56 7.38 -1.03
N ALA A 55 6.71 7.97 -1.89
CA ALA A 55 5.93 9.15 -1.55
C ALA A 55 4.87 8.86 -0.46
N ALA A 56 4.18 7.72 -0.55
CA ALA A 56 3.26 7.24 0.49
C ALA A 56 3.99 6.92 1.79
N CYS A 57 5.05 6.12 1.74
CA CYS A 57 5.83 5.69 2.89
C CYS A 57 6.45 6.87 3.66
N GLY A 58 6.82 7.96 2.97
CA GLY A 58 7.32 9.21 3.57
C GLY A 58 6.25 10.19 4.08
N SER A 59 4.96 9.92 3.87
CA SER A 59 3.85 10.77 4.32
C SER A 59 3.81 10.92 5.85
N ALA A 60 3.27 12.04 6.34
CA ALA A 60 2.91 12.21 7.76
C ALA A 60 1.51 11.65 8.08
N ASP A 61 0.62 11.68 7.08
CA ASP A 61 -0.77 11.26 7.17
C ASP A 61 -0.95 9.85 6.58
N SER A 62 -2.05 9.16 6.91
CA SER A 62 -2.43 7.88 6.27
C SER A 62 -2.40 8.01 4.75
N SER A 63 -1.88 7.01 4.06
CA SER A 63 -1.58 7.10 2.63
C SER A 63 -2.42 6.15 1.80
N PHE A 64 -2.76 6.60 0.60
CA PHE A 64 -3.61 5.87 -0.33
C PHE A 64 -2.98 5.84 -1.73
N ILE A 65 -2.39 4.72 -2.11
CA ILE A 65 -1.83 4.52 -3.46
C ILE A 65 -2.96 4.04 -4.37
N TYR A 66 -3.22 4.77 -5.45
CA TYR A 66 -4.28 4.43 -6.40
C TYR A 66 -3.72 3.97 -7.75
N VAL A 67 -4.15 2.77 -8.17
CA VAL A 67 -3.87 2.21 -9.50
C VAL A 67 -5.18 2.25 -10.32
N PRO A 68 -5.40 3.27 -11.17
CA PRO A 68 -6.66 3.42 -11.92
C PRO A 68 -6.85 2.35 -13.00
N LYS A 69 -8.06 2.28 -13.58
CA LYS A 69 -8.39 1.36 -14.69
C LYS A 69 -7.35 1.44 -15.82
N GLY A 70 -6.97 0.27 -16.34
CA GLY A 70 -5.87 0.12 -17.30
C GLY A 70 -5.10 -1.17 -17.07
N ARG A 71 -4.00 -1.37 -17.80
CA ARG A 71 -3.07 -2.51 -17.60
C ARG A 71 -1.66 -1.98 -17.36
N TYR A 72 -0.98 -2.41 -16.30
CA TYR A 72 0.35 -1.91 -15.94
C TYR A 72 1.35 -3.06 -15.97
N LEU A 73 2.36 -2.98 -16.83
CA LEU A 73 3.45 -3.94 -16.85
C LEU A 73 4.44 -3.59 -15.73
N VAL A 74 4.69 -4.53 -14.82
CA VAL A 74 5.65 -4.38 -13.73
C VAL A 74 6.41 -5.69 -13.49
N GLY A 75 7.72 -5.59 -13.37
CA GLY A 75 8.60 -6.66 -12.89
C GLY A 75 8.49 -6.85 -11.38
N SER A 76 9.51 -7.42 -10.74
CA SER A 76 9.57 -7.53 -9.28
C SER A 76 9.62 -6.14 -8.63
N LEU A 77 8.89 -5.96 -7.53
CA LEU A 77 8.75 -4.71 -6.78
C LEU A 77 8.98 -4.97 -5.29
N GLU A 78 9.94 -4.26 -4.72
CA GLU A 78 10.43 -4.40 -3.34
C GLU A 78 10.06 -3.14 -2.55
N PHE A 79 9.00 -3.21 -1.76
CA PHE A 79 8.40 -2.09 -1.03
C PHE A 79 8.88 -2.07 0.42
N LYS A 80 9.91 -1.26 0.69
CA LYS A 80 10.57 -1.20 2.01
C LYS A 80 9.94 -0.16 2.94
N GLY A 81 9.95 -0.49 4.22
CA GLY A 81 9.79 0.43 5.35
C GLY A 81 11.12 0.67 6.08
N LYS A 82 11.11 1.16 7.33
CA LYS A 82 9.92 1.58 8.08
C LYS A 82 9.31 2.86 7.50
N CYS A 83 7.99 2.88 7.36
CA CYS A 83 7.27 4.05 6.86
C CYS A 83 6.93 5.03 7.99
N ARG A 84 6.81 6.31 7.62
CA ARG A 84 6.29 7.38 8.47
C ARG A 84 4.76 7.42 8.44
N SER A 85 4.16 7.06 7.30
CA SER A 85 2.71 6.95 7.16
C SER A 85 2.17 5.91 8.14
N PRO A 86 1.16 6.23 8.98
CA PRO A 86 0.62 5.32 9.98
C PRO A 86 -0.20 4.16 9.38
N GLU A 87 -0.64 4.30 8.12
CA GLU A 87 -1.35 3.30 7.33
C GLU A 87 -0.98 3.51 5.84
N ILE A 88 -0.93 2.46 5.02
CA ILE A 88 -0.80 2.55 3.56
C ILE A 88 -1.81 1.61 2.87
N ILE A 89 -2.85 2.18 2.28
CA ILE A 89 -3.86 1.46 1.49
C ILE A 89 -3.48 1.51 0.00
N ILE A 90 -3.20 0.37 -0.62
CA ILE A 90 -3.02 0.25 -2.07
C ILE A 90 -4.35 -0.17 -2.69
N ARG A 91 -5.07 0.76 -3.33
CA ARG A 91 -6.34 0.45 -4.02
C ARG A 91 -6.12 0.23 -5.51
N ILE A 92 -6.34 -1.01 -5.95
CA ILE A 92 -6.21 -1.44 -7.33
C ILE A 92 -7.57 -1.40 -8.01
N GLY A 93 -7.67 -0.62 -9.09
CA GLY A 93 -8.81 -0.56 -10.01
C GLY A 93 -8.49 -0.95 -11.45
N GLY A 94 -7.23 -1.24 -11.77
CA GLY A 94 -6.77 -1.79 -13.06
C GLY A 94 -6.25 -3.22 -12.94
N THR A 95 -5.60 -3.72 -13.99
CA THR A 95 -4.85 -4.98 -13.95
C THR A 95 -3.36 -4.69 -13.84
N ILE A 96 -2.73 -5.24 -12.81
CA ILE A 96 -1.27 -5.31 -12.67
C ILE A 96 -0.82 -6.57 -13.45
N VAL A 97 0.22 -6.47 -14.28
CA VAL A 97 0.59 -7.50 -15.27
C VAL A 97 2.06 -7.83 -15.15
N ALA A 98 2.38 -9.12 -15.02
CA ALA A 98 3.74 -9.62 -14.99
C ALA A 98 4.40 -9.60 -16.38
N PRO A 99 5.74 -9.64 -16.46
CA PRO A 99 6.45 -9.97 -17.70
C PRO A 99 5.98 -11.31 -18.26
N LEU A 100 5.96 -11.44 -19.60
CA LEU A 100 5.58 -12.69 -20.27
C LEU A 100 6.61 -13.81 -20.07
N ASP A 101 7.89 -13.42 -19.91
CA ASP A 101 8.96 -14.30 -19.48
C ASP A 101 8.93 -14.48 -17.95
N TYR A 102 8.51 -15.66 -17.50
CA TYR A 102 8.52 -16.05 -16.08
C TYR A 102 9.94 -16.10 -15.50
N GLY A 103 10.98 -16.22 -16.33
CA GLY A 103 12.39 -16.17 -15.93
C GLY A 103 12.86 -14.79 -15.43
N VAL A 104 12.08 -13.73 -15.67
CA VAL A 104 12.31 -12.41 -15.05
C VAL A 104 11.96 -12.45 -13.57
N LEU A 105 10.71 -12.77 -13.23
CA LEU A 105 10.25 -12.83 -11.83
C LEU A 105 10.89 -13.99 -11.06
N GLY A 106 11.16 -15.11 -11.75
CA GLY A 106 11.77 -16.31 -11.19
C GLY A 106 13.22 -16.16 -10.70
N LYS A 107 13.84 -14.99 -10.88
CA LYS A 107 15.13 -14.62 -10.27
C LYS A 107 14.97 -13.87 -8.94
N SER A 108 13.82 -13.23 -8.72
CA SER A 108 13.54 -12.41 -7.53
C SER A 108 12.82 -13.18 -6.43
N GLY A 109 12.20 -14.34 -6.73
CA GLY A 109 11.43 -15.15 -5.79
C GLY A 109 10.07 -14.56 -5.38
N ASN A 110 9.95 -13.23 -5.33
CA ASN A 110 8.73 -12.47 -5.08
C ASN A 110 8.44 -11.52 -6.26
N TRP A 111 7.17 -11.38 -6.63
CA TRP A 111 6.72 -10.35 -7.57
C TRP A 111 6.46 -9.03 -6.85
N PHE A 112 5.80 -9.07 -5.69
CA PHE A 112 5.72 -7.97 -4.75
C PHE A 112 6.20 -8.43 -3.38
N SER A 113 7.21 -7.76 -2.82
CA SER A 113 7.56 -7.90 -1.40
C SER A 113 7.30 -6.60 -0.64
N PHE A 114 6.86 -6.75 0.61
CA PHE A 114 6.54 -5.69 1.55
C PHE A 114 7.36 -5.93 2.82
N GLU A 115 8.41 -5.14 3.03
CA GLU A 115 9.52 -5.51 3.93
C GLU A 115 9.81 -4.44 4.99
N GLY A 116 9.68 -4.80 6.27
CA GLY A 116 9.82 -3.88 7.39
C GLY A 116 8.67 -2.85 7.49
N VAL A 117 7.47 -3.23 7.02
CA VAL A 117 6.28 -2.37 6.95
C VAL A 117 5.17 -2.84 7.88
N THR A 118 4.37 -1.91 8.38
CA THR A 118 3.20 -2.11 9.25
C THR A 118 1.98 -1.40 8.65
N GLU A 119 0.76 -1.85 8.99
CA GLU A 119 -0.50 -1.25 8.52
C GLU A 119 -0.59 -1.02 6.99
N VAL A 120 -0.20 -2.03 6.22
CA VAL A 120 -0.30 -2.04 4.75
C VAL A 120 -1.44 -2.94 4.31
N SER A 121 -2.36 -2.42 3.48
CA SER A 121 -3.48 -3.20 2.92
C SER A 121 -3.57 -3.07 1.41
N ILE A 122 -4.04 -4.11 0.73
CA ILE A 122 -4.32 -4.11 -0.71
C ILE A 122 -5.82 -4.33 -0.91
N THR A 123 -6.46 -3.42 -1.65
CA THR A 123 -7.93 -3.39 -1.78
C THR A 123 -8.38 -3.07 -3.22
N GLY A 124 -9.68 -3.20 -3.50
CA GLY A 124 -10.30 -2.77 -4.75
C GLY A 124 -10.79 -3.94 -5.63
N ALA A 125 -11.18 -3.59 -6.86
CA ALA A 125 -11.79 -4.51 -7.83
C ALA A 125 -10.90 -4.74 -9.07
N GLY A 126 -9.61 -4.41 -8.96
CA GLY A 126 -8.58 -4.75 -9.93
C GLY A 126 -8.11 -6.20 -9.83
N ALA A 127 -7.04 -6.53 -10.55
CA ALA A 127 -6.51 -7.89 -10.59
C ALA A 127 -4.99 -7.95 -10.77
N PHE A 128 -4.37 -9.06 -10.36
CA PHE A 128 -2.99 -9.42 -10.66
C PHE A 128 -2.97 -10.51 -11.76
N ASP A 129 -2.33 -10.21 -12.89
CA ASP A 129 -2.18 -11.10 -14.05
C ASP A 129 -0.71 -11.57 -14.11
N ALA A 130 -0.42 -12.62 -13.32
CA ALA A 130 0.93 -13.12 -13.05
C ALA A 130 1.55 -13.98 -14.17
N LYS A 131 0.92 -14.07 -15.36
CA LYS A 131 1.40 -14.82 -16.54
C LYS A 131 1.81 -16.30 -16.33
N GLY A 132 1.27 -16.94 -15.29
CA GLY A 132 1.54 -18.34 -14.92
C GLY A 132 1.48 -19.44 -16.00
N PRO A 133 0.61 -19.40 -17.04
CA PRO A 133 0.46 -20.51 -17.97
C PRO A 133 1.74 -20.98 -18.69
N SER A 134 2.65 -20.07 -19.06
CA SER A 134 3.93 -20.44 -19.68
C SER A 134 4.84 -21.20 -18.71
N LEU A 135 4.84 -20.82 -17.43
CA LEU A 135 5.58 -21.52 -16.39
C LEU A 135 4.96 -22.90 -16.09
N TRP A 136 3.63 -23.01 -16.06
CA TRP A 136 2.94 -24.28 -15.84
C TRP A 136 3.17 -25.26 -16.99
N ALA A 137 3.13 -24.79 -18.24
CA ALA A 137 3.48 -25.60 -19.41
C ALA A 137 4.94 -26.11 -19.35
N CYS A 138 5.88 -25.26 -18.90
CA CYS A 138 7.25 -25.70 -18.65
C CYS A 138 7.28 -26.82 -17.60
N LYS A 139 6.70 -26.62 -16.41
CA LYS A 139 6.73 -27.62 -15.33
C LYS A 139 6.04 -28.93 -15.73
N ALA A 140 4.97 -28.88 -16.52
CA ALA A 140 4.29 -30.07 -17.05
C ALA A 140 5.12 -30.87 -18.07
N SER A 141 6.15 -30.27 -18.69
CA SER A 141 7.03 -30.95 -19.65
C SER A 141 8.08 -31.87 -19.01
N ASN A 142 8.15 -31.92 -17.67
CA ASN A 142 9.22 -32.57 -16.90
C ASN A 142 10.64 -32.03 -17.20
N SER A 143 10.76 -30.80 -17.73
CA SER A 143 12.06 -30.16 -17.91
C SER A 143 12.63 -29.63 -16.59
N ASN A 144 13.86 -30.03 -16.28
CA ASN A 144 14.63 -29.53 -15.13
C ASN A 144 15.12 -28.07 -15.32
N SER A 145 14.85 -27.44 -16.48
CA SER A 145 15.27 -26.06 -16.78
C SER A 145 14.24 -24.98 -16.39
N CYS A 146 13.08 -25.38 -15.84
CA CYS A 146 12.03 -24.45 -15.45
C CYS A 146 12.39 -23.69 -14.16
N SER A 147 12.08 -22.39 -14.11
CA SER A 147 12.21 -21.63 -12.86
C SER A 147 11.25 -22.16 -11.78
N PHE A 148 11.59 -21.94 -10.51
CA PHE A 148 10.67 -22.15 -9.39
C PHE A 148 9.40 -21.28 -9.53
N GLY A 149 9.50 -20.10 -10.16
CA GLY A 149 8.44 -19.10 -10.24
C GLY A 149 8.64 -18.00 -9.19
N ALA A 150 7.58 -17.24 -8.90
CA ALA A 150 7.60 -16.20 -7.87
C ALA A 150 6.29 -16.16 -7.08
N THR A 151 6.38 -15.85 -5.80
CA THR A 151 5.24 -15.52 -4.93
C THR A 151 4.61 -14.21 -5.40
N ILE A 152 3.29 -14.14 -5.56
CA ILE A 152 2.62 -12.92 -6.06
C ILE A 152 2.76 -11.77 -5.03
N LEU A 153 2.43 -12.04 -3.77
CA LEU A 153 2.52 -11.10 -2.65
C LEU A 153 3.30 -11.75 -1.50
N PHE A 154 4.32 -11.08 -1.00
CA PHE A 154 5.08 -11.48 0.19
C PHE A 154 5.10 -10.32 1.19
N PHE A 155 4.80 -10.60 2.46
CA PHE A 155 4.81 -9.63 3.54
C PHE A 155 5.74 -10.11 4.65
N PHE A 156 6.66 -9.25 5.07
CA PHE A 156 7.63 -9.54 6.12
C PHE A 156 7.82 -8.30 7.00
N SER A 157 7.25 -8.33 8.20
CA SER A 157 7.56 -7.35 9.25
C SER A 157 8.40 -8.02 10.33
N PHE A 158 9.35 -7.26 10.86
CA PHE A 158 9.90 -7.54 12.17
C PHE A 158 8.84 -7.16 13.21
N LEU A 159 8.55 -8.09 14.13
CA LEU A 159 7.77 -7.85 15.36
C LEU A 159 8.66 -7.19 16.41
#